data_AF-A0A9E3VD66-F1
#
_entry.id   AF-A0A9E3VD66-F1
#
_cell.length_a   1.000
_cell.length_b   1.000
_cell.length_c   1.000
_cell.angle_alpha   90.00
_cell.angle_beta   90.00
_cell.angle_gamma   90.00
#
_symmetry.space_group_name_H-M   'P 1'
#
loop_
_entity.id
_entity.type
_entity.pdbx_description
1 polymer ?
#
loop_
_entity_poly.entity_id
_entity_poly.type
_entity_poly.pdbx_seq_one_letter_code
_entity_poly.pdbx_strand_id
1 'polypeptide(L)'
;MSSPLSRRSLLKGAAALGGAALGSQGLVRSAFAQTARPSAVVMIHFAGGYNALFTSADPFITYNHFGVTSSNVTNLGNGLVVDSSGLGSMPAVATSKMATLGVYHRLSSHDSAPQAEWTNGSRSYALMLANALGGTAPIRCAVVGTRFPDGPHPEENGISMQMISDTSPIVASLGGSTTDTTVPVRTTGAALLQSARAMSANPLAGSPSSLTTVRTGYDSAIAMLTSPTQTFDYAALTSAYGVSASTTSVSNFATQLMAAELMLNAGCKVVIAVRSGDWDTHGSNPATGERDRAAFAAIAPALRTFLGRVMAPTFPIDVTTAIIGDFARSLPSSDHANFTCATVMGPRVKVGTTGRVTVTRGSALSNPDGGMALYDDRVSINTATPGVTGLWAYLAAAANASTAPFGTNPHALLL
;
A
#
# COMPACT_ATOMS: atom_id res chain seq x y z
N MET A 1 -48.34 -23.91 43.82
CA MET A 1 -47.10 -24.37 43.15
C MET A 1 -46.81 -23.43 42.00
N SER A 2 -45.99 -22.41 42.27
CA SER A 2 -45.63 -21.34 41.33
C SER A 2 -44.34 -21.73 40.60
N SER A 3 -44.41 -21.93 39.29
CA SER A 3 -43.22 -22.09 38.45
C SER A 3 -42.58 -20.71 38.22
N PRO A 4 -41.29 -20.51 38.50
CA PRO A 4 -40.64 -19.22 38.32
C PRO A 4 -40.39 -18.96 36.83
N LEU A 5 -40.79 -17.78 36.36
CA LEU A 5 -40.44 -17.26 35.04
C LEU A 5 -38.91 -17.25 34.89
N SER A 6 -38.35 -18.17 34.11
CA SER A 6 -36.91 -18.20 33.86
C SER A 6 -36.51 -17.09 32.88
N ARG A 7 -35.31 -16.52 33.05
CA ARG A 7 -34.71 -15.50 32.16
C ARG A 7 -34.72 -15.93 30.68
N ARG A 8 -34.75 -17.23 30.40
CA ARG A 8 -34.80 -17.80 29.03
C ARG A 8 -36.17 -17.63 28.36
N SER A 9 -37.25 -17.55 29.14
CA SER A 9 -38.61 -17.30 28.63
C SER A 9 -38.83 -15.81 28.33
N LEU A 10 -38.20 -14.91 29.11
CA LEU A 10 -38.24 -13.46 28.87
C LEU A 10 -37.47 -13.07 27.60
N LEU A 11 -36.30 -13.69 27.36
CA LEU A 11 -35.49 -13.45 26.15
C LEU A 11 -36.14 -14.00 24.87
N LYS A 12 -36.91 -15.09 24.95
CA LYS A 12 -37.68 -15.59 23.79
C LYS A 12 -38.91 -14.74 23.49
N GLY A 13 -39.54 -14.15 24.50
CA GLY A 13 -40.63 -13.18 24.32
C GLY A 13 -40.15 -11.86 23.69
N ALA A 14 -38.96 -11.37 24.07
CA ALA A 14 -38.37 -10.16 23.49
C ALA A 14 -37.92 -10.33 22.03
N ALA A 15 -37.49 -11.53 21.63
CA ALA A 15 -37.11 -11.82 20.24
C ALA A 15 -38.32 -12.01 19.30
N ALA A 16 -39.46 -12.48 19.81
CA ALA A 16 -40.66 -12.72 19.00
C ALA A 16 -41.51 -11.47 18.76
N LEU A 17 -41.39 -10.41 19.59
CA LEU A 17 -42.07 -9.12 19.38
C LEU A 17 -41.24 -8.11 18.56
N GLY A 18 -39.95 -8.37 18.32
CA GLY A 18 -39.08 -7.52 17.49
C GLY A 18 -39.06 -7.85 15.99
N GLY A 19 -39.71 -8.94 15.57
CA GLY A 19 -39.65 -9.45 14.19
C GLY A 19 -40.86 -9.13 13.30
N ALA A 20 -41.93 -8.53 13.83
CA ALA A 20 -43.18 -8.38 13.07
C ALA A 20 -44.00 -7.16 13.51
N ALA A 21 -43.44 -5.94 13.45
CA ALA A 21 -44.16 -4.68 13.24
C ALA A 21 -43.16 -3.52 13.19
N LEU A 22 -43.51 -2.46 12.46
CA LEU A 22 -42.81 -1.17 12.27
C LEU A 22 -42.03 -1.02 10.95
N GLY A 23 -42.71 -1.38 9.86
CA GLY A 23 -42.92 -0.40 8.80
C GLY A 23 -44.02 0.58 9.23
N SER A 24 -43.64 1.70 9.84
CA SER A 24 -44.46 2.90 9.95
C SER A 24 -43.58 4.07 10.38
N GLN A 25 -43.85 5.24 9.81
CA GLN A 25 -43.03 6.44 9.94
C GLN A 25 -43.00 6.97 11.39
N GLY A 26 -41.81 7.38 11.84
CA GLY A 26 -41.64 8.24 13.01
C GLY A 26 -41.00 7.57 14.23
N LEU A 27 -39.85 8.09 14.64
CA LEU A 27 -39.24 7.97 15.98
C LEU A 27 -38.47 6.69 16.34
N VAL A 28 -37.76 6.09 15.38
CA VAL A 28 -36.51 5.38 15.71
C VAL A 28 -35.38 6.35 15.45
N ARG A 29 -34.67 6.79 16.50
CA ARG A 29 -33.39 7.48 16.33
C ARG A 29 -32.51 6.53 15.51
N SER A 30 -32.26 6.88 14.26
CA SER A 30 -31.26 6.27 13.41
C SER A 30 -30.03 6.03 14.29
N ALA A 31 -29.63 4.76 14.46
CA ALA A 31 -28.26 4.49 14.84
C ALA A 31 -27.42 5.36 13.90
N PHE A 32 -26.63 6.29 14.44
CA PHE A 32 -25.77 7.13 13.61
C PHE A 32 -24.90 6.16 12.83
N ALA A 33 -25.27 5.89 11.58
CA ALA A 33 -24.40 5.25 10.62
C ALA A 33 -23.24 6.23 10.55
N GLN A 34 -22.13 5.87 11.21
CA GLN A 34 -20.91 6.65 11.18
C GLN A 34 -20.66 6.92 9.70
N THR A 35 -20.66 8.20 9.30
CA THR A 35 -20.39 8.57 7.92
C THR A 35 -19.15 7.80 7.49
N ALA A 36 -19.28 7.00 6.42
CA ALA A 36 -18.19 6.16 5.96
C ALA A 36 -16.95 7.05 5.79
N ARG A 37 -15.89 6.73 6.53
CA ARG A 37 -14.64 7.49 6.42
C ARG A 37 -14.12 7.32 4.99
N PRO A 38 -13.68 8.38 4.32
CA PRO A 38 -13.02 8.23 3.03
C PRO A 38 -11.85 7.26 3.17
N SER A 39 -11.59 6.46 2.15
CA SER A 39 -10.50 5.50 2.15
C SER A 39 -9.47 5.81 1.07
N ALA A 40 -8.24 5.36 1.31
CA ALA A 40 -7.13 5.45 0.36
C ALA A 40 -6.21 4.23 0.49
N VAL A 41 -5.41 3.98 -0.54
CA VAL A 41 -4.40 2.93 -0.59
C VAL A 41 -3.03 3.55 -0.81
N VAL A 42 -2.05 3.09 -0.05
CA VAL A 42 -0.63 3.38 -0.28
C VAL A 42 0.08 2.10 -0.66
N MET A 43 0.73 2.11 -1.82
CA MET A 43 1.55 1.00 -2.30
C MET A 43 3.02 1.38 -2.15
N ILE A 44 3.77 0.58 -1.41
CA ILE A 44 5.22 0.69 -1.29
C ILE A 44 5.82 -0.48 -2.07
N HIS A 45 6.64 -0.18 -3.06
CA HIS A 45 7.25 -1.15 -3.95
C HIS A 45 8.77 -1.16 -3.79
N PHE A 46 9.31 -2.35 -3.57
CA PHE A 46 10.74 -2.61 -3.52
C PHE A 46 11.19 -3.28 -4.81
N ALA A 47 11.58 -2.45 -5.77
CA ALA A 47 12.13 -2.89 -7.04
C ALA A 47 13.48 -3.58 -6.79
N GLY A 48 13.55 -4.85 -7.14
CA GLY A 48 14.65 -5.75 -6.83
C GLY A 48 14.19 -6.99 -6.07
N GLY A 49 13.15 -6.90 -5.24
CA GLY A 49 12.57 -8.03 -4.49
C GLY A 49 12.27 -7.73 -3.02
N TYR A 50 11.33 -8.49 -2.45
CA TYR A 50 10.93 -8.39 -1.05
C TYR A 50 10.94 -9.79 -0.41
N ASN A 51 11.97 -10.06 0.39
CA ASN A 51 12.24 -11.41 0.87
C ASN A 51 11.13 -11.95 1.79
N ALA A 52 10.72 -13.20 1.57
CA ALA A 52 9.71 -13.87 2.36
C ALA A 52 10.11 -14.04 3.85
N LEU A 53 11.39 -13.91 4.20
CA LEU A 53 11.83 -13.89 5.60
C LEU A 53 11.11 -12.80 6.42
N PHE A 54 10.73 -11.69 5.79
CA PHE A 54 10.01 -10.63 6.50
C PHE A 54 8.57 -11.00 6.80
N THR A 55 7.91 -11.70 5.88
CA THR A 55 6.45 -11.87 5.83
C THR A 55 5.96 -13.25 6.25
N SER A 56 6.87 -14.23 6.25
CA SER A 56 6.65 -15.63 6.58
C SER A 56 7.97 -16.22 7.11
N ALA A 57 8.42 -15.76 8.27
CA ALA A 57 9.75 -16.04 8.80
C ALA A 57 9.93 -17.49 9.28
N ASP A 58 8.90 -18.06 9.91
CA ASP A 58 9.04 -19.34 10.63
C ASP A 58 9.41 -20.58 9.79
N PRO A 59 9.10 -20.71 8.49
CA PRO A 59 9.55 -21.84 7.68
C PRO A 59 11.08 -21.86 7.49
N PHE A 60 11.77 -20.72 7.70
CA PHE A 60 13.23 -20.63 7.56
C PHE A 60 13.98 -21.11 8.80
N ILE A 61 13.31 -21.28 9.94
CA ILE A 61 13.92 -21.69 11.22
C ILE A 61 14.55 -23.08 11.12
N THR A 62 13.85 -24.04 10.53
CA THR A 62 14.24 -25.47 10.53
C THR A 62 15.64 -25.70 9.97
N TYR A 63 16.05 -24.88 9.00
CA TYR A 63 17.34 -25.01 8.33
C TYR A 63 18.24 -23.79 8.54
N ASN A 64 17.86 -22.88 9.46
CA ASN A 64 18.58 -21.63 9.76
C ASN A 64 18.87 -20.79 8.52
N HIS A 65 17.89 -20.72 7.60
CA HIS A 65 18.01 -19.87 6.42
C HIS A 65 17.78 -18.41 6.77
N PHE A 66 18.50 -17.56 6.06
CA PHE A 66 18.58 -16.12 6.24
C PHE A 66 18.78 -15.72 7.71
N GLY A 67 19.56 -16.48 8.48
CA GLY A 67 19.80 -16.23 9.91
C GLY A 67 18.53 -16.23 10.77
N VAL A 68 17.43 -16.80 10.29
CA VAL A 68 16.15 -16.85 11.02
C VAL A 68 16.20 -17.94 12.08
N THR A 69 15.86 -17.58 13.30
CA THR A 69 15.82 -18.47 14.47
C THR A 69 14.52 -18.27 15.24
N SER A 70 14.21 -19.16 16.18
CA SER A 70 13.04 -19.00 17.04
C SER A 70 13.09 -17.75 17.94
N SER A 71 14.26 -17.12 18.11
CA SER A 71 14.43 -15.93 18.96
C SER A 71 14.28 -14.60 18.21
N ASN A 72 14.31 -14.61 16.87
CA ASN A 72 14.23 -13.38 16.05
C ASN A 72 12.98 -13.32 15.17
N VAL A 73 11.95 -14.09 15.52
CA VAL A 73 10.63 -14.05 14.90
C VAL A 73 9.54 -13.60 15.87
N THR A 74 8.51 -12.95 15.34
CA THR A 74 7.33 -12.49 16.08
C THR A 74 6.09 -13.15 15.51
N ASN A 75 5.36 -13.91 16.33
CA ASN A 75 4.06 -14.44 15.98
C ASN A 75 2.97 -13.41 16.28
N LEU A 76 2.31 -12.91 15.24
CA LEU A 76 1.24 -11.93 15.36
C LEU A 76 -0.15 -12.57 15.49
N GLY A 77 -0.27 -13.87 15.23
CA GLY A 77 -1.51 -14.63 15.30
C GLY A 77 -2.00 -15.11 13.92
N ASN A 78 -2.96 -16.03 13.91
CA ASN A 78 -3.58 -16.58 12.68
C ASN A 78 -2.56 -17.07 11.64
N GLY A 79 -1.48 -17.69 12.11
CA GLY A 79 -0.40 -18.24 11.28
C GLY A 79 0.60 -17.21 10.75
N LEU A 80 0.42 -15.90 11.03
CA LEU A 80 1.35 -14.86 10.62
C LEU A 80 2.55 -14.81 11.58
N VAL A 81 3.71 -15.21 11.09
CA VAL A 81 5.00 -15.09 11.78
C VAL A 81 5.95 -14.27 10.92
N VAL A 82 6.46 -13.18 11.47
CA VAL A 82 7.28 -12.19 10.76
C VAL A 82 8.65 -12.04 11.41
N ASP A 83 9.61 -11.46 10.70
CA ASP A 83 10.90 -11.07 11.28
C ASP A 83 10.70 -10.00 12.37
N SER A 84 11.25 -10.23 13.57
CA SER A 84 11.06 -9.36 14.73
C SER A 84 11.68 -7.98 14.55
N SER A 85 12.86 -7.90 13.91
CA SER A 85 13.57 -6.64 13.69
C SER A 85 12.98 -5.82 12.54
N GLY A 86 12.33 -6.50 11.59
CA GLY A 86 11.62 -5.92 10.48
C GLY A 86 10.16 -5.59 10.84
N LEU A 87 9.22 -6.33 10.25
CA LEU A 87 7.78 -6.09 10.40
C LEU A 87 7.28 -6.24 11.85
N GLY A 88 7.88 -7.12 12.64
CA GLY A 88 7.53 -7.29 14.06
C GLY A 88 7.80 -6.04 14.91
N SER A 89 8.67 -5.15 14.45
CA SER A 89 9.01 -3.89 15.13
C SER A 89 8.09 -2.72 14.76
N MET A 90 7.12 -2.92 13.87
CA MET A 90 6.19 -1.87 13.46
C MET A 90 5.27 -1.45 14.64
N PRO A 91 4.67 -0.25 14.61
CA PRO A 91 3.79 0.21 15.69
C PRO A 91 2.63 -0.76 15.92
N ALA A 92 2.16 -0.87 17.17
CA ALA A 92 1.09 -1.80 17.56
C ALA A 92 -0.21 -1.60 16.76
N VAL A 93 -0.50 -0.35 16.37
CA VAL A 93 -1.66 -0.01 15.52
C VAL A 93 -1.57 -0.67 14.14
N ALA A 94 -0.36 -0.92 13.63
CA ALA A 94 -0.12 -1.62 12.37
C ALA A 94 -0.05 -3.14 12.58
N THR A 95 0.71 -3.64 13.56
CA THR A 95 0.89 -5.09 13.76
C THR A 95 -0.39 -5.81 14.18
N SER A 96 -1.31 -5.13 14.90
CA SER A 96 -2.66 -5.65 15.21
C SER A 96 -3.63 -5.65 14.02
N LYS A 97 -3.19 -5.13 12.87
CA LYS A 97 -3.96 -4.91 11.64
C LYS A 97 -3.14 -5.28 10.41
N MET A 98 -2.28 -6.28 10.52
CA MET A 98 -1.30 -6.68 9.51
C MET A 98 -1.62 -8.07 8.95
N ALA A 99 -1.65 -8.20 7.63
CA ALA A 99 -1.75 -9.49 6.96
C ALA A 99 -0.63 -9.69 5.93
N THR A 100 -0.28 -10.95 5.67
CA THR A 100 0.57 -11.34 4.53
C THR A 100 -0.28 -12.05 3.47
N LEU A 101 -0.22 -11.56 2.23
CA LEU A 101 -0.86 -12.15 1.07
C LEU A 101 0.19 -12.83 0.21
N GLY A 102 -0.03 -14.09 -0.14
CA GLY A 102 0.77 -14.75 -1.15
C GLY A 102 0.38 -14.28 -2.54
N VAL A 103 1.34 -14.11 -3.44
CA VAL A 103 1.12 -13.72 -4.83
C VAL A 103 1.90 -14.64 -5.75
N TYR A 104 1.21 -15.59 -6.38
CA TYR A 104 1.85 -16.52 -7.32
C TYR A 104 1.77 -15.98 -8.76
N HIS A 105 2.72 -15.13 -9.13
CA HIS A 105 2.76 -14.48 -10.45
C HIS A 105 3.53 -15.28 -11.52
N ARG A 106 4.29 -16.32 -11.14
CA ARG A 106 5.03 -17.24 -12.04
C ARG A 106 6.19 -16.60 -12.81
N LEU A 107 6.67 -15.45 -12.36
CA LEU A 107 7.73 -14.68 -13.02
C LEU A 107 8.89 -14.48 -12.06
N SER A 108 10.12 -14.55 -12.54
CA SER A 108 11.34 -14.38 -11.74
C SER A 108 12.35 -13.41 -12.38
N SER A 109 11.97 -12.75 -13.47
CA SER A 109 12.84 -11.78 -14.15
C SER A 109 12.51 -10.34 -13.74
N HIS A 110 13.54 -9.49 -13.69
CA HIS A 110 13.39 -8.06 -13.42
C HIS A 110 12.65 -7.29 -14.52
N ASP A 111 12.47 -7.86 -15.71
CA ASP A 111 11.71 -7.17 -16.76
C ASP A 111 10.21 -7.46 -16.65
N SER A 112 9.86 -8.73 -16.38
CA SER A 112 8.48 -9.19 -16.46
C SER A 112 7.75 -9.13 -15.12
N ALA A 113 8.42 -9.48 -14.02
CA ALA A 113 7.79 -9.55 -12.71
C ALA A 113 7.31 -8.16 -12.23
N PRO A 114 8.14 -7.10 -12.27
CA PRO A 114 7.68 -5.78 -11.84
C PRO A 114 6.51 -5.28 -12.69
N GLN A 115 6.60 -5.42 -14.02
CA GLN A 115 5.52 -4.99 -14.91
C GLN A 115 4.19 -5.70 -14.59
N ALA A 116 4.23 -7.01 -14.34
CA ALA A 116 3.04 -7.79 -14.04
C ALA A 116 2.36 -7.38 -12.73
N GLU A 117 3.09 -6.77 -11.78
CA GLU A 117 2.54 -6.26 -10.52
C GLU A 117 1.62 -5.04 -10.70
N TRP A 118 1.82 -4.27 -11.79
CA TRP A 118 1.18 -2.96 -11.96
C TRP A 118 0.17 -2.89 -13.09
N THR A 119 0.21 -3.82 -14.04
CA THR A 119 -0.61 -3.74 -15.25
C THR A 119 -1.08 -5.10 -15.75
N ASN A 120 -2.20 -5.10 -16.46
CA ASN A 120 -2.63 -6.21 -17.31
C ASN A 120 -2.17 -6.06 -18.78
N GLY A 121 -1.18 -5.20 -19.04
CA GLY A 121 -0.65 -4.87 -20.37
C GLY A 121 -1.40 -3.75 -21.10
N SER A 122 -2.64 -3.44 -20.70
CA SER A 122 -3.45 -2.38 -21.34
C SER A 122 -3.96 -1.32 -20.38
N ARG A 123 -3.99 -1.61 -19.08
CA ARG A 123 -4.50 -0.73 -18.01
C ARG A 123 -3.60 -0.82 -16.80
N SER A 124 -3.52 0.26 -16.02
CA SER A 124 -2.81 0.27 -14.74
C SER A 124 -3.75 -0.12 -13.60
N TYR A 125 -3.34 -1.08 -12.77
CA TYR A 125 -4.12 -1.49 -11.61
C TYR A 125 -4.27 -0.35 -10.59
N ALA A 126 -3.25 0.48 -10.41
CA ALA A 126 -3.35 1.65 -9.53
C ALA A 126 -4.41 2.65 -10.00
N LEU A 127 -4.50 2.90 -11.32
CA LEU A 127 -5.51 3.80 -11.89
C LEU A 127 -6.91 3.19 -11.85
N MET A 128 -7.05 1.89 -12.11
CA MET A 128 -8.30 1.15 -11.92
C MET A 128 -8.80 1.24 -10.48
N LEU A 129 -7.90 1.11 -9.50
CA LEU A 129 -8.23 1.23 -8.08
C LEU A 129 -8.61 2.67 -7.70
N ALA A 130 -7.85 3.67 -8.17
CA ALA A 130 -8.17 5.08 -7.94
C ALA A 130 -9.56 5.45 -8.48
N ASN A 131 -9.91 4.92 -9.66
CA ASN A 131 -11.25 5.08 -10.23
C ASN A 131 -12.33 4.43 -9.35
N ALA A 132 -12.10 3.21 -8.87
CA ALA A 132 -13.07 2.49 -8.03
C ALA A 132 -13.26 3.10 -6.63
N LEU A 133 -12.23 3.78 -6.09
CA LEU A 133 -12.29 4.55 -4.84
C LEU A 133 -12.96 5.93 -5.04
N GLY A 134 -13.04 6.43 -6.27
CA GLY A 134 -13.71 7.66 -6.63
C GLY A 134 -13.08 8.91 -5.99
N GLY A 135 -13.91 9.85 -5.53
CA GLY A 135 -13.48 11.12 -4.97
C GLY A 135 -13.20 12.22 -6.00
N THR A 136 -13.00 13.43 -5.49
CA THR A 136 -12.91 14.67 -6.28
C THR A 136 -11.56 15.37 -6.15
N ALA A 137 -10.59 14.73 -5.50
CA ALA A 137 -9.26 15.30 -5.35
C ALA A 137 -8.64 15.58 -6.72
N PRO A 138 -7.96 16.73 -6.90
CA PRO A 138 -7.29 17.08 -8.17
C PRO A 138 -6.29 16.03 -8.64
N ILE A 139 -5.62 15.35 -7.70
CA ILE A 139 -4.71 14.25 -7.94
C ILE A 139 -5.25 13.02 -7.21
N ARG A 140 -5.85 12.09 -7.96
CA ARG A 140 -6.44 10.85 -7.41
C ARG A 140 -5.45 9.68 -7.33
N CYS A 141 -4.45 9.67 -8.21
CA CYS A 141 -3.37 8.68 -8.22
C CYS A 141 -2.03 9.39 -8.32
N ALA A 142 -1.18 9.23 -7.31
CA ALA A 142 0.12 9.87 -7.22
C ALA A 142 1.25 8.84 -7.12
N VAL A 143 2.40 9.16 -7.71
CA VAL A 143 3.67 8.47 -7.48
C VAL A 143 4.61 9.45 -6.80
N VAL A 144 5.10 9.11 -5.62
CA VAL A 144 6.02 9.97 -4.86
C VAL A 144 7.48 9.59 -5.15
N GLY A 145 8.27 10.59 -5.52
CA GLY A 145 9.65 10.42 -5.99
C GLY A 145 9.75 10.54 -7.51
N THR A 146 10.76 9.88 -8.09
CA THR A 146 11.19 10.10 -9.48
C THR A 146 11.01 8.89 -10.39
N ARG A 147 10.42 7.80 -9.90
CA ARG A 147 10.23 6.56 -10.68
C ARG A 147 8.77 6.14 -10.68
N PHE A 148 8.19 6.06 -11.89
CA PHE A 148 6.90 5.40 -12.10
C PHE A 148 7.01 3.89 -11.89
N PRO A 149 5.92 3.21 -11.48
CA PRO A 149 5.84 1.77 -11.54
C PRO A 149 6.01 1.27 -12.98
N ASP A 150 6.56 0.07 -13.14
CA ASP A 150 6.89 -0.46 -14.46
C ASP A 150 5.62 -0.82 -15.25
N GLY A 151 5.66 -0.59 -16.56
CA GLY A 151 4.55 -0.87 -17.48
C GLY A 151 3.67 0.33 -17.83
N PRO A 152 2.68 0.13 -18.73
CA PRO A 152 1.81 1.19 -19.21
C PRO A 152 0.84 1.67 -18.14
N HIS A 153 0.69 2.99 -18.05
CA HIS A 153 -0.23 3.69 -17.16
C HIS A 153 -1.15 4.67 -17.92
N PRO A 154 -1.95 4.17 -18.89
CA PRO A 154 -2.89 5.02 -19.61
C PRO A 154 -3.97 5.56 -18.67
N GLU A 155 -4.50 6.72 -19.00
CA GLU A 155 -5.58 7.36 -18.24
C GLU A 155 -6.77 6.41 -18.04
N GLU A 156 -7.36 6.41 -16.85
CA GLU A 156 -8.55 5.64 -16.50
C GLU A 156 -9.68 6.61 -16.14
N ASN A 157 -10.67 6.78 -17.02
CA ASN A 157 -11.85 7.63 -16.79
C ASN A 157 -11.51 9.05 -16.30
N GLY A 158 -10.60 9.75 -16.98
CA GLY A 158 -10.16 11.08 -16.57
C GLY A 158 -9.23 11.10 -15.36
N ILE A 159 -8.64 9.95 -14.99
CA ILE A 159 -7.62 9.84 -13.95
C ILE A 159 -6.29 9.50 -14.61
N SER A 160 -5.31 10.38 -14.44
CA SER A 160 -3.92 10.10 -14.77
C SER A 160 -3.08 9.91 -13.51
N MET A 161 -1.96 9.20 -13.67
CA MET A 161 -0.98 9.00 -12.61
C MET A 161 0.00 10.19 -12.62
N GLN A 162 0.09 10.91 -11.51
CA GLN A 162 0.90 12.13 -11.40
C GLN A 162 2.17 11.87 -10.57
N MET A 163 3.33 12.22 -11.12
CA MET A 163 4.60 12.15 -10.38
C MET A 163 4.75 13.36 -9.46
N ILE A 164 5.13 13.10 -8.22
CA ILE A 164 5.37 14.08 -7.17
C ILE A 164 6.83 13.96 -6.73
N SER A 165 7.70 14.64 -7.46
CA SER A 165 9.14 14.75 -7.13
C SER A 165 9.45 15.94 -6.23
N ASP A 166 8.51 16.88 -6.09
CA ASP A 166 8.61 18.06 -5.23
C ASP A 166 7.23 18.38 -4.63
N THR A 167 7.17 18.56 -3.31
CA THR A 167 5.93 18.84 -2.57
C THR A 167 5.58 20.32 -2.46
N SER A 168 6.45 21.25 -2.89
CA SER A 168 6.22 22.70 -2.79
C SER A 168 4.88 23.14 -3.41
N PRO A 169 4.45 22.66 -4.60
CA PRO A 169 3.17 23.10 -5.17
C PRO A 169 1.99 22.56 -4.38
N ILE A 170 2.13 21.36 -3.79
CA ILE A 170 1.12 20.75 -2.94
C ILE A 170 0.97 21.54 -1.64
N VAL A 171 2.09 21.83 -0.95
CA VAL A 171 2.09 22.61 0.31
C VAL A 171 1.45 23.99 0.09
N ALA A 172 1.83 24.69 -0.98
CA ALA A 172 1.24 25.97 -1.34
C ALA A 172 -0.29 25.86 -1.61
N SER A 173 -0.72 24.80 -2.30
CA SER A 173 -2.15 24.57 -2.59
C SER A 173 -2.98 24.22 -1.36
N LEU A 174 -2.36 23.56 -0.36
CA LEU A 174 -3.01 23.19 0.89
C LEU A 174 -2.92 24.27 1.95
N GLY A 175 -2.63 25.52 1.59
CA GLY A 175 -2.60 26.64 2.54
C GLY A 175 -1.49 26.54 3.60
N GLY A 176 -0.50 25.67 3.40
CA GLY A 176 0.70 25.67 4.22
C GLY A 176 1.41 27.02 4.06
N SER A 177 1.93 27.58 5.15
CA SER A 177 2.65 28.84 5.09
C SER A 177 3.92 28.66 4.25
N THR A 178 3.89 29.05 2.99
CA THR A 178 5.10 29.41 2.27
C THR A 178 5.38 30.85 2.64
N THR A 179 6.50 31.13 3.32
CA THR A 179 7.05 32.49 3.43
C THR A 179 7.49 33.04 2.07
N ASP A 180 7.36 32.22 1.04
CA ASP A 180 7.66 32.52 -0.35
C ASP A 180 6.63 33.47 -0.96
N THR A 181 7.03 34.74 -1.08
CA THR A 181 6.28 35.81 -1.73
C THR A 181 6.27 35.70 -3.25
N THR A 182 6.96 34.71 -3.83
CA THR A 182 6.96 34.44 -5.28
C THR A 182 5.81 33.52 -5.72
N VAL A 183 5.09 32.90 -4.79
CA VAL A 183 3.92 32.06 -5.08
C VAL A 183 2.76 32.95 -5.56
N PRO A 184 2.27 32.79 -6.80
CA PRO A 184 1.16 33.59 -7.30
C PRO A 184 -0.13 33.39 -6.50
N VAL A 185 -0.93 34.44 -6.38
CA VAL A 185 -2.26 34.36 -5.78
C VAL A 185 -3.07 33.26 -6.47
N ARG A 186 -3.61 32.31 -5.69
CA ARG A 186 -4.25 31.08 -6.22
C ARG A 186 -5.34 31.35 -7.25
N THR A 187 -6.18 32.35 -7.01
CA THR A 187 -7.26 32.75 -7.95
C THR A 187 -6.69 33.25 -9.27
N THR A 188 -5.65 34.09 -9.23
CA THR A 188 -4.93 34.57 -10.41
C THR A 188 -4.23 33.43 -11.14
N GLY A 189 -3.53 32.54 -10.41
CA GLY A 189 -2.88 31.36 -10.99
C GLY A 189 -3.87 30.41 -11.69
N ALA A 190 -5.03 30.16 -11.07
CA ALA A 190 -6.09 29.35 -11.66
C ALA A 190 -6.62 30.00 -12.95
N ALA A 191 -6.88 31.30 -12.95
CA ALA A 191 -7.37 32.02 -14.12
C ALA A 191 -6.35 32.04 -15.28
N LEU A 192 -5.06 32.18 -14.96
CA LEU A 192 -3.98 32.11 -15.96
C LEU A 192 -3.89 30.70 -16.57
N LEU A 193 -3.95 29.65 -15.76
CA LEU A 193 -3.93 28.27 -16.25
C LEU A 193 -5.19 27.92 -17.06
N GLN A 194 -6.36 28.42 -16.66
CA GLN A 194 -7.60 28.29 -17.44
C GLN A 194 -7.46 28.94 -18.82
N SER A 195 -6.86 30.14 -18.86
CA SER A 195 -6.59 30.83 -20.12
C SER A 195 -5.57 30.07 -20.98
N ALA A 196 -4.49 29.57 -20.39
CA ALA A 196 -3.50 28.74 -21.08
C ALA A 196 -4.10 27.45 -21.65
N ARG A 197 -4.96 26.79 -20.88
CA ARG A 197 -5.70 25.61 -21.31
C ARG A 197 -6.65 25.91 -22.47
N ALA A 198 -7.35 27.06 -22.43
CA ALA A 198 -8.23 27.50 -23.51
C ALA A 198 -7.44 27.81 -24.80
N MET A 199 -6.29 28.49 -24.69
CA MET A 199 -5.41 28.73 -25.83
C MET A 199 -4.87 27.42 -26.44
N SER A 200 -4.67 26.39 -25.62
CA SER A 200 -4.18 25.08 -26.04
C SER A 200 -5.29 24.13 -26.51
N ALA A 201 -6.57 24.55 -26.53
CA ALA A 201 -7.70 23.66 -26.76
C ALA A 201 -7.66 22.93 -28.11
N ASN A 202 -7.29 23.62 -29.19
CA ASN A 202 -7.23 23.03 -30.54
C ASN A 202 -6.13 21.96 -30.66
N PRO A 203 -4.86 22.22 -30.25
CA PRO A 203 -3.84 21.16 -30.17
C PRO A 203 -4.24 19.97 -29.30
N LEU A 204 -4.82 20.23 -28.11
CA LEU A 204 -5.24 19.17 -27.18
C LEU A 204 -6.36 18.30 -27.78
N ALA A 205 -7.27 18.89 -28.56
CA ALA A 205 -8.34 18.17 -29.25
C ALA A 205 -7.84 17.44 -30.51
N GLY A 206 -6.84 17.98 -31.21
CA GLY A 206 -6.25 17.37 -32.41
C GLY A 206 -5.37 16.16 -32.10
N SER A 207 -4.75 16.11 -30.91
CA SER A 207 -3.86 15.03 -30.48
C SER A 207 -4.21 14.50 -29.09
N PRO A 208 -5.43 13.97 -28.89
CA PRO A 208 -5.96 13.67 -27.56
C PRO A 208 -5.12 12.63 -26.82
N SER A 209 -4.65 11.57 -27.50
CA SER A 209 -3.82 10.52 -26.88
C SER A 209 -2.42 11.00 -26.55
N SER A 210 -1.76 11.71 -27.47
CA SER A 210 -0.37 12.17 -27.29
C SER A 210 -0.24 13.31 -26.28
N LEU A 211 -1.28 14.13 -26.12
CA LEU A 211 -1.29 15.27 -25.20
C LEU A 211 -2.15 15.04 -23.95
N THR A 212 -2.53 13.79 -23.66
CA THR A 212 -3.31 13.44 -22.47
C THR A 212 -2.64 13.92 -21.18
N THR A 213 -1.32 13.76 -21.05
CA THR A 213 -0.57 14.20 -19.86
C THR A 213 -0.62 15.73 -19.70
N VAL A 214 -0.52 16.49 -20.79
CA VAL A 214 -0.60 17.95 -20.76
C VAL A 214 -2.01 18.41 -20.38
N ARG A 215 -3.03 17.81 -21.01
CA ARG A 215 -4.44 18.07 -20.70
C ARG A 215 -4.73 17.83 -19.22
N THR A 216 -4.37 16.64 -18.73
CA THR A 216 -4.62 16.27 -17.33
C THR A 216 -3.80 17.10 -16.36
N GLY A 217 -2.57 17.49 -16.73
CA GLY A 217 -1.76 18.42 -15.95
C GLY A 217 -2.43 19.79 -15.77
N TYR A 218 -2.98 20.38 -16.86
CA TYR A 218 -3.76 21.62 -16.76
C TYR A 218 -4.98 21.44 -15.85
N ASP A 219 -5.76 20.37 -16.07
CA ASP A 219 -6.98 20.10 -15.31
C ASP A 219 -6.69 19.95 -13.81
N SER A 220 -5.68 19.15 -13.46
CA SER A 220 -5.25 18.95 -12.07
C SER A 220 -4.72 20.23 -11.43
N ALA A 221 -3.89 21.01 -12.13
CA ALA A 221 -3.35 22.26 -11.58
C ALA A 221 -4.44 23.32 -11.34
N ILE A 222 -5.39 23.48 -12.27
CA ILE A 222 -6.55 24.36 -12.09
C ILE A 222 -7.40 23.89 -10.91
N ALA A 223 -7.69 22.59 -10.84
CA ALA A 223 -8.50 22.02 -9.76
C ALA A 223 -7.82 22.17 -8.39
N MET A 224 -6.49 22.02 -8.32
CA MET A 224 -5.72 22.27 -7.09
C MET A 224 -5.84 23.72 -6.63
N LEU A 225 -5.67 24.68 -7.53
CA LEU A 225 -5.71 26.09 -7.15
C LEU A 225 -7.11 26.57 -6.76
N THR A 226 -8.16 25.95 -7.30
CA THR A 226 -9.58 26.30 -7.03
C THR A 226 -10.20 25.52 -5.86
N SER A 227 -9.59 24.41 -5.43
CA SER A 227 -10.06 23.65 -4.26
C SER A 227 -9.91 24.46 -2.96
N PRO A 228 -10.78 24.29 -1.95
CA PRO A 228 -10.64 24.98 -0.67
C PRO A 228 -9.25 24.80 -0.05
N THR A 229 -8.68 25.86 0.55
CA THR A 229 -7.48 25.75 1.39
C THR A 229 -7.76 24.77 2.52
N GLN A 230 -6.90 23.77 2.68
CA GLN A 230 -6.85 23.00 3.92
C GLN A 230 -5.95 23.74 4.92
N THR A 231 -6.04 23.42 6.21
CA THR A 231 -5.05 23.87 7.19
C THR A 231 -4.07 22.73 7.38
N PHE A 232 -2.79 22.98 7.14
CA PHE A 232 -1.77 21.94 7.18
C PHE A 232 -0.47 22.47 7.78
N ASP A 233 0.02 21.81 8.82
CA ASP A 233 1.28 22.14 9.50
C ASP A 233 2.44 21.37 8.86
N TYR A 234 3.10 22.01 7.90
CA TYR A 234 4.21 21.39 7.20
C TYR A 234 5.42 21.17 8.10
N ALA A 235 5.70 22.09 9.02
CA ALA A 235 6.84 21.98 9.92
C ALA A 235 6.68 20.80 10.88
N ALA A 236 5.46 20.56 11.39
CA ALA A 236 5.16 19.37 12.17
C ALA A 236 5.30 18.09 11.34
N LEU A 237 4.88 18.11 10.07
CA LEU A 237 5.06 16.96 9.18
C LEU A 237 6.55 16.66 8.96
N THR A 238 7.35 17.63 8.50
CA THR A 238 8.78 17.39 8.22
C THR A 238 9.53 16.95 9.47
N SER A 239 9.23 17.56 10.63
CA SER A 239 9.81 17.18 11.92
C SER A 239 9.53 15.71 12.28
N ALA A 240 8.32 15.22 12.05
CA ALA A 240 7.96 13.83 12.33
C ALA A 240 8.80 12.81 11.52
N TYR A 241 9.21 13.19 10.31
CA TYR A 241 10.06 12.35 9.44
C TYR A 241 11.56 12.64 9.59
N GLY A 242 11.96 13.54 10.50
CA GLY A 242 13.37 13.94 10.66
C GLY A 242 13.93 14.73 9.48
N VAL A 243 13.07 15.46 8.77
CA VAL A 243 13.39 16.23 7.57
C VAL A 243 13.35 17.74 7.89
N SER A 244 14.24 18.52 7.29
CA SER A 244 14.21 19.99 7.43
C SER A 244 12.91 20.56 6.85
N ALA A 245 12.32 21.56 7.52
CA ALA A 245 11.10 22.24 7.09
C ALA A 245 11.21 22.94 5.72
N SER A 246 12.43 23.20 5.24
CA SER A 246 12.69 23.73 3.90
C SER A 246 12.73 22.67 2.80
N THR A 247 12.73 21.38 3.15
CA THR A 247 12.85 20.29 2.17
C THR A 247 11.52 20.07 1.50
N THR A 248 11.45 20.23 0.18
CA THR A 248 10.27 19.88 -0.62
C THR A 248 10.56 18.78 -1.65
N SER A 249 11.83 18.59 -1.99
CA SER A 249 12.28 17.49 -2.87
C SER A 249 11.96 16.12 -2.26
N VAL A 250 11.43 15.22 -3.10
CA VAL A 250 11.15 13.82 -2.76
C VAL A 250 12.25 12.94 -3.34
N SER A 251 13.36 12.83 -2.61
CA SER A 251 14.61 12.21 -3.10
C SER A 251 15.04 10.94 -2.37
N ASN A 252 14.44 10.65 -1.21
CA ASN A 252 14.74 9.46 -0.41
C ASN A 252 13.46 8.88 0.22
N PHE A 253 13.58 7.69 0.81
CA PHE A 253 12.43 6.96 1.34
C PHE A 253 11.66 7.72 2.45
N ALA A 254 12.36 8.47 3.31
CA ALA A 254 11.70 9.29 4.32
C ALA A 254 10.86 10.41 3.68
N THR A 255 11.42 11.11 2.69
CA THR A 255 10.68 12.12 1.93
C THR A 255 9.56 11.53 1.07
N GLN A 256 9.68 10.27 0.59
CA GLN A 256 8.60 9.57 -0.11
C GLN A 256 7.40 9.32 0.81
N LEU A 257 7.63 8.79 2.02
CA LEU A 257 6.53 8.54 2.96
C LEU A 257 5.93 9.83 3.53
N MET A 258 6.76 10.86 3.74
CA MET A 258 6.30 12.20 4.06
C MET A 258 5.38 12.76 2.96
N ALA A 259 5.82 12.69 1.70
CA ALA A 259 5.00 13.12 0.57
C ALA A 259 3.73 12.27 0.43
N ALA A 260 3.78 10.97 0.74
CA ALA A 260 2.61 10.12 0.72
C ALA A 260 1.56 10.56 1.75
N GLU A 261 1.98 10.86 2.98
CA GLU A 261 1.09 11.43 4.01
C GLU A 261 0.50 12.77 3.56
N LEU A 262 1.28 13.63 2.92
CA LEU A 262 0.79 14.89 2.35
C LEU A 262 -0.27 14.67 1.27
N MET A 263 -0.04 13.74 0.34
CA MET A 263 -0.99 13.41 -0.72
C MET A 263 -2.29 12.81 -0.17
N LEU A 264 -2.21 12.01 0.90
CA LEU A 264 -3.38 11.49 1.60
C LEU A 264 -4.22 12.62 2.21
N ASN A 265 -3.58 13.60 2.87
CA ASN A 265 -4.27 14.80 3.37
C ASN A 265 -4.90 15.61 2.24
N ALA A 266 -4.23 15.72 1.09
CA ALA A 266 -4.77 16.33 -0.12
C ALA A 266 -5.94 15.56 -0.76
N GLY A 267 -6.32 14.41 -0.21
CA GLY A 267 -7.46 13.60 -0.67
C GLY A 267 -7.12 12.58 -1.76
N CYS A 268 -5.83 12.35 -2.04
CA CYS A 268 -5.39 11.34 -3.00
C CYS A 268 -5.88 9.94 -2.60
N LYS A 269 -6.28 9.12 -3.58
CA LYS A 269 -6.86 7.79 -3.34
C LYS A 269 -5.86 6.67 -3.43
N VAL A 270 -4.89 6.79 -4.32
CA VAL A 270 -3.82 5.82 -4.48
C VAL A 270 -2.50 6.58 -4.50
N VAL A 271 -1.60 6.25 -3.58
CA VAL A 271 -0.24 6.78 -3.56
C VAL A 271 0.74 5.64 -3.72
N ILE A 272 1.74 5.81 -4.58
CA ILE A 272 2.74 4.78 -4.86
C ILE A 272 4.12 5.34 -4.54
N ALA A 273 4.88 4.61 -3.73
CA ALA A 273 6.28 4.88 -3.46
C ALA A 273 7.12 3.72 -4.01
N VAL A 274 7.90 3.98 -5.05
CA VAL A 274 8.83 2.99 -5.62
C VAL A 274 10.23 3.27 -5.09
N ARG A 275 10.86 2.27 -4.48
CA ARG A 275 12.25 2.33 -4.02
C ARG A 275 13.09 1.35 -4.83
N SER A 276 14.12 1.87 -5.49
CA SER A 276 15.08 1.12 -6.30
C SER A 276 16.48 1.16 -5.67
N GLY A 277 17.34 0.20 -6.00
CA GLY A 277 18.79 0.27 -5.75
C GLY A 277 19.33 -0.77 -4.77
N ASP A 278 18.65 -0.99 -3.63
CA ASP A 278 19.20 -1.80 -2.53
C ASP A 278 18.39 -3.07 -2.21
N TRP A 279 17.28 -3.28 -2.93
CA TRP A 279 16.35 -4.40 -2.68
C TRP A 279 16.61 -5.61 -3.57
N ASP A 280 17.48 -5.47 -4.58
CA ASP A 280 18.04 -6.63 -5.26
C ASP A 280 19.15 -7.27 -4.41
N THR A 281 18.73 -8.10 -3.46
CA THR A 281 19.61 -8.85 -2.56
C THR A 281 20.11 -10.16 -3.19
N HIS A 282 20.07 -10.30 -4.53
CA HIS A 282 20.62 -11.46 -5.24
C HIS A 282 22.02 -11.82 -4.72
N GLY A 283 22.22 -13.10 -4.41
CA GLY A 283 23.49 -13.60 -3.89
C GLY A 283 23.78 -13.15 -2.46
N SER A 284 22.78 -12.64 -1.72
CA SER A 284 22.92 -12.46 -0.27
C SER A 284 23.23 -13.80 0.38
N ASN A 285 24.05 -13.77 1.44
CA ASN A 285 24.40 -14.99 2.16
C ASN A 285 23.13 -15.61 2.75
N PRO A 286 22.68 -16.77 2.23
CA PRO A 286 21.46 -17.43 2.66
C PRO A 286 21.58 -17.97 4.09
N ALA A 287 22.77 -17.96 4.71
CA ALA A 287 22.92 -18.33 6.12
C ALA A 287 22.67 -17.17 7.08
N THR A 288 22.79 -15.91 6.65
CA THR A 288 22.70 -14.73 7.54
C THR A 288 21.55 -13.79 7.20
N GLY A 289 21.17 -13.65 5.92
CA GLY A 289 20.15 -12.68 5.49
C GLY A 289 20.52 -11.23 5.78
N GLU A 290 21.82 -10.93 5.87
CA GLU A 290 22.33 -9.64 6.31
C GLU A 290 21.96 -8.49 5.36
N ARG A 291 22.05 -8.70 4.05
CA ARG A 291 21.70 -7.69 3.04
C ARG A 291 20.21 -7.38 3.08
N ASP A 292 19.38 -8.40 3.24
CA ASP A 292 17.93 -8.25 3.37
C ASP A 292 17.61 -7.40 4.62
N ARG A 293 18.11 -7.78 5.79
CA ARG A 293 17.85 -7.02 7.03
C ARG A 293 18.45 -5.62 7.01
N ALA A 294 19.60 -5.41 6.38
CA ALA A 294 20.18 -4.08 6.20
C ALA A 294 19.29 -3.19 5.32
N ALA A 295 18.77 -3.73 4.20
CA ALA A 295 17.83 -3.01 3.34
C ALA A 295 16.55 -2.62 4.11
N PHE A 296 16.01 -3.54 4.92
CA PHE A 296 14.84 -3.24 5.75
C PHE A 296 15.16 -2.22 6.86
N ALA A 297 16.31 -2.35 7.53
CA ALA A 297 16.71 -1.43 8.60
C ALA A 297 16.81 0.03 8.11
N ALA A 298 17.26 0.24 6.86
CA ALA A 298 17.38 1.55 6.24
C ALA A 298 16.02 2.26 6.04
N ILE A 299 14.93 1.51 5.87
CA ILE A 299 13.59 2.07 5.64
C ILE A 299 12.73 2.13 6.91
N ALA A 300 13.05 1.28 7.90
CA ALA A 300 12.18 1.02 9.04
C ALA A 300 11.82 2.28 9.85
N PRO A 301 12.73 3.25 10.09
CA PRO A 301 12.38 4.46 10.84
C PRO A 301 11.24 5.25 10.19
N ALA A 302 11.34 5.55 8.89
CA ALA A 302 10.32 6.31 8.17
C ALA A 302 9.02 5.51 8.04
N LEU A 303 9.10 4.19 7.82
CA LEU A 303 7.93 3.33 7.74
C LEU A 303 7.16 3.28 9.07
N ARG A 304 7.86 3.19 10.20
CA ARG A 304 7.24 3.24 11.53
C ARG A 304 6.53 4.57 11.78
N THR A 305 7.18 5.69 11.45
CA THR A 305 6.55 7.02 11.54
C THR A 305 5.28 7.09 10.71
N PHE A 306 5.37 6.69 9.43
CA PHE A 306 4.24 6.74 8.51
C PHE A 306 3.06 5.91 9.01
N LEU A 307 3.27 4.62 9.28
CA LEU A 307 2.22 3.72 9.75
C LEU A 307 1.62 4.19 11.07
N GLY A 308 2.45 4.64 12.01
CA GLY A 308 1.99 5.17 13.30
C GLY A 308 1.09 6.40 13.17
N ARG A 309 1.30 7.23 12.15
CA ARG A 309 0.52 8.44 11.89
C ARG A 309 -0.73 8.16 11.05
N VAL A 310 -0.60 7.51 9.90
CA VAL A 310 -1.73 7.33 8.97
C VAL A 310 -2.75 6.30 9.44
N MET A 311 -2.35 5.39 10.34
CA MET A 311 -3.27 4.44 10.97
C MET A 311 -3.78 4.92 12.33
N ALA A 312 -3.36 6.10 12.80
CA ALA A 312 -3.87 6.66 14.06
C ALA A 312 -5.39 6.87 13.96
N PRO A 313 -6.16 6.66 15.04
CA PRO A 313 -7.60 6.93 15.06
C PRO A 313 -7.96 8.38 14.71
N THR A 314 -7.02 9.30 14.92
CA THR A 314 -7.16 10.74 14.65
C THR A 314 -6.84 11.13 13.20
N PHE A 315 -6.25 10.25 12.40
CA PHE A 315 -6.03 10.54 10.97
C PHE A 315 -7.39 10.73 10.28
N PRO A 316 -7.57 11.61 9.28
CA PRO A 316 -8.91 11.93 8.78
C PRO A 316 -9.56 10.83 7.91
N ILE A 317 -8.76 9.89 7.39
CA ILE A 317 -9.20 8.86 6.42
C ILE A 317 -8.72 7.46 6.82
N ASP A 318 -9.37 6.43 6.29
CA ASP A 318 -8.93 5.04 6.44
C ASP A 318 -7.86 4.72 5.39
N VAL A 319 -6.64 4.42 5.84
CA VAL A 319 -5.51 4.12 4.94
C VAL A 319 -5.19 2.63 4.97
N THR A 320 -5.19 2.00 3.79
CA THR A 320 -4.64 0.64 3.60
C THR A 320 -3.26 0.77 2.97
N THR A 321 -2.22 0.38 3.69
CA THR A 321 -0.84 0.37 3.20
C THR A 321 -0.46 -1.04 2.80
N ALA A 322 0.05 -1.22 1.59
CA ALA A 322 0.59 -2.49 1.11
C ALA A 322 2.07 -2.33 0.73
N ILE A 323 2.87 -3.32 1.12
CA ILE A 323 4.30 -3.43 0.82
C ILE A 323 4.50 -4.67 -0.04
N ILE A 324 5.16 -4.53 -1.17
CA ILE A 324 5.44 -5.60 -2.11
C ILE A 324 6.81 -5.37 -2.78
N GLY A 325 7.40 -6.43 -3.33
CA GLY A 325 8.53 -6.34 -4.25
C GLY A 325 8.42 -7.46 -5.27
N ASP A 326 9.21 -7.35 -6.34
CA ASP A 326 9.08 -8.12 -7.59
C ASP A 326 8.95 -9.65 -7.41
N PHE A 327 9.61 -10.18 -6.39
CA PHE A 327 9.62 -11.59 -6.01
C PHE A 327 10.20 -11.75 -4.59
N ALA A 328 9.96 -12.91 -3.98
CA ALA A 328 10.69 -13.38 -2.83
C ALA A 328 12.08 -13.92 -3.25
N ARG A 329 12.97 -14.17 -2.27
CA ARG A 329 14.24 -14.85 -2.53
C ARG A 329 14.04 -16.38 -2.54
N SER A 330 14.65 -17.03 -3.52
CA SER A 330 14.76 -18.48 -3.61
C SER A 330 16.07 -18.97 -3.01
N LEU A 331 16.14 -20.27 -2.75
CA LEU A 331 17.32 -20.95 -2.23
C LEU A 331 17.86 -21.89 -3.31
N PRO A 332 19.14 -22.32 -3.22
CA PRO A 332 20.11 -21.98 -2.18
C PRO A 332 20.81 -20.61 -2.35
N SER A 333 20.77 -20.00 -3.53
CA SER A 333 21.65 -18.85 -3.85
C SER A 333 21.07 -17.46 -3.54
N SER A 334 19.93 -17.37 -2.85
CA SER A 334 19.19 -16.10 -2.72
C SER A 334 18.83 -15.52 -4.09
N ASP A 335 18.44 -16.38 -5.03
CA ASP A 335 18.02 -15.99 -6.38
C ASP A 335 16.53 -15.58 -6.36
N HIS A 336 15.90 -15.46 -7.51
CA HIS A 336 14.54 -14.94 -7.65
C HIS A 336 13.53 -16.09 -7.59
N ALA A 337 12.57 -15.99 -6.67
CA ALA A 337 11.42 -16.86 -6.68
C ALA A 337 10.44 -16.46 -7.80
N ASN A 338 9.54 -17.38 -8.17
CA ASN A 338 8.48 -17.11 -9.14
C ASN A 338 7.17 -16.59 -8.48
N PHE A 339 7.29 -16.05 -7.28
CA PHE A 339 6.21 -15.56 -6.45
C PHE A 339 6.73 -14.45 -5.53
N THR A 340 5.81 -13.67 -4.96
CA THR A 340 6.10 -12.70 -3.91
C THR A 340 5.07 -12.81 -2.79
N CYS A 341 5.33 -12.11 -1.69
CA CYS A 341 4.39 -11.97 -0.59
C CYS A 341 4.19 -10.49 -0.29
N ALA A 342 2.95 -10.00 -0.32
CA ALA A 342 2.62 -8.63 0.01
C ALA A 342 2.21 -8.52 1.48
N THR A 343 2.77 -7.55 2.20
CA THR A 343 2.31 -7.19 3.55
C THR A 343 1.30 -6.07 3.45
N VAL A 344 0.09 -6.28 3.98
CA VAL A 344 -0.97 -5.27 3.97
C VAL A 344 -1.36 -4.90 5.39
N MET A 345 -1.48 -3.60 5.64
CA MET A 345 -1.84 -3.03 6.94
C MET A 345 -2.96 -2.01 6.77
N GLY A 346 -4.01 -2.09 7.58
CA GLY A 346 -5.11 -1.12 7.49
C GLY A 346 -6.25 -1.38 8.47
N PRO A 347 -7.12 -0.40 8.74
CA PRO A 347 -8.18 -0.53 9.76
C PRO A 347 -9.07 -1.77 9.61
N ARG A 348 -9.32 -2.18 8.36
CA ARG A 348 -10.16 -3.31 7.97
C ARG A 348 -9.39 -4.61 7.78
N VAL A 349 -8.08 -4.61 7.95
CA VAL A 349 -7.26 -5.82 7.82
C VAL A 349 -7.28 -6.59 9.14
N LYS A 350 -7.52 -7.90 9.06
CA LYS A 350 -7.36 -8.84 10.17
C LYS A 350 -5.95 -9.41 10.17
N VAL A 351 -5.43 -9.68 11.36
CA VAL A 351 -4.14 -10.35 11.47
C VAL A 351 -4.22 -11.74 10.87
N GLY A 352 -3.26 -12.13 10.03
CA GLY A 352 -3.17 -13.48 9.47
C GLY A 352 -2.37 -13.56 8.19
N THR A 353 -2.32 -14.75 7.59
CA THR A 353 -1.59 -14.95 6.34
C THR A 353 -2.29 -15.91 5.39
N THR A 354 -2.19 -15.61 4.11
CA THR A 354 -2.40 -16.57 3.00
C THR A 354 -1.12 -16.78 2.21
N GLY A 355 -0.03 -16.08 2.58
CA GLY A 355 1.26 -16.09 1.91
C GLY A 355 2.35 -16.86 2.66
N ARG A 356 1.97 -17.85 3.47
CA ARG A 356 2.95 -18.69 4.17
C ARG A 356 3.75 -19.49 3.14
N VAL A 357 5.06 -19.33 3.14
CA VAL A 357 5.96 -20.08 2.26
C VAL A 357 6.29 -21.46 2.84
N THR A 358 6.78 -22.35 1.99
CA THR A 358 7.34 -23.65 2.38
C THR A 358 8.81 -23.68 2.00
N VAL A 359 9.66 -24.11 2.93
CA VAL A 359 11.06 -24.43 2.66
C VAL A 359 11.21 -25.95 2.65
N THR A 360 11.68 -26.49 1.53
CA THR A 360 11.91 -27.94 1.37
C THR A 360 13.39 -28.20 1.21
N ARG A 361 13.94 -29.15 1.96
CA ARG A 361 15.34 -29.53 1.81
C ARG A 361 15.55 -30.36 0.55
N GLY A 362 16.51 -29.94 -0.27
CA GLY A 362 16.90 -30.65 -1.48
C GLY A 362 17.94 -31.74 -1.23
N SER A 363 18.44 -32.32 -2.32
CA SER A 363 19.59 -33.21 -2.27
C SER A 363 20.83 -32.46 -1.77
N ALA A 364 21.71 -33.17 -1.08
CA ALA A 364 23.03 -32.65 -0.78
C ALA A 364 23.77 -32.35 -2.09
N LEU A 365 24.25 -31.12 -2.22
CA LEU A 365 25.14 -30.72 -3.30
C LEU A 365 26.52 -31.28 -2.98
N SER A 366 27.15 -31.92 -3.98
CA SER A 366 28.52 -32.41 -3.85
C SER A 366 29.44 -31.25 -3.53
N ASN A 367 30.07 -31.28 -2.36
CA ASN A 367 31.10 -30.33 -1.97
C ASN A 367 32.46 -31.01 -2.20
N PRO A 368 33.14 -30.79 -3.35
CA PRO A 368 34.36 -31.51 -3.70
C PRO A 368 35.51 -31.27 -2.69
N ASP A 369 35.42 -30.21 -1.89
CA ASP A 369 36.45 -29.79 -0.93
C ASP A 369 36.17 -30.25 0.51
N GLY A 370 35.15 -31.09 0.74
CA GLY A 370 34.84 -31.62 2.08
C GLY A 370 34.31 -30.59 3.08
N GLY A 371 33.92 -29.40 2.62
CA GLY A 371 33.27 -28.38 3.43
C GLY A 371 31.85 -28.76 3.87
N MET A 372 31.20 -27.87 4.64
CA MET A 372 29.80 -28.02 5.08
C MET A 372 28.90 -28.46 3.92
N ALA A 373 28.01 -29.43 4.17
CA ALA A 373 27.05 -29.90 3.17
C ALA A 373 26.13 -28.74 2.74
N LEU A 374 26.24 -28.33 1.47
CA LEU A 374 25.28 -27.44 0.83
C LEU A 374 24.09 -28.28 0.36
N TYR A 375 22.88 -27.74 0.42
CA TYR A 375 21.67 -28.44 -0.03
C TYR A 375 20.95 -27.61 -1.09
N ASP A 376 20.32 -28.26 -2.07
CA ASP A 376 19.43 -27.63 -3.06
C ASP A 376 18.06 -27.27 -2.44
N ASP A 377 18.09 -26.53 -1.34
CA ASP A 377 16.87 -26.14 -0.61
C ASP A 377 16.02 -25.22 -1.48
N ARG A 378 14.69 -25.34 -1.38
CA ARG A 378 13.74 -24.59 -2.22
C ARG A 378 12.73 -23.86 -1.38
N VAL A 379 12.48 -22.60 -1.75
CA VAL A 379 11.38 -21.79 -1.22
C VAL A 379 10.24 -21.82 -2.23
N SER A 380 9.03 -22.12 -1.76
CA SER A 380 7.85 -22.20 -2.62
C SER A 380 6.61 -21.68 -1.90
N ILE A 381 5.58 -21.37 -2.69
CA ILE A 381 4.23 -21.11 -2.21
C ILE A 381 3.26 -22.05 -2.91
N ASN A 382 2.07 -22.25 -2.34
CA ASN A 382 1.01 -23.03 -2.99
C ASN A 382 0.70 -22.43 -4.38
N THR A 383 0.71 -23.27 -5.43
CA THR A 383 0.49 -22.83 -6.82
C THR A 383 -0.98 -22.45 -7.10
N ALA A 384 -1.91 -22.80 -6.20
CA ALA A 384 -3.28 -22.30 -6.20
C ALA A 384 -3.43 -20.91 -5.57
N THR A 385 -2.36 -20.33 -5.01
CA THR A 385 -2.36 -18.98 -4.46
C THR A 385 -2.77 -17.98 -5.55
N PRO A 386 -3.65 -17.02 -5.26
CA PRO A 386 -4.02 -15.98 -6.21
C PRO A 386 -2.79 -15.22 -6.77
N GLY A 387 -2.87 -14.83 -8.04
CA GLY A 387 -1.85 -13.98 -8.68
C GLY A 387 -2.05 -12.50 -8.37
N VAL A 388 -1.37 -11.62 -9.11
CA VAL A 388 -1.39 -10.16 -8.90
C VAL A 388 -2.80 -9.58 -8.87
N THR A 389 -3.70 -10.02 -9.75
CA THR A 389 -5.09 -9.53 -9.74
C THR A 389 -5.81 -9.84 -8.42
N GLY A 390 -5.48 -10.95 -7.76
CA GLY A 390 -6.01 -11.30 -6.44
C GLY A 390 -5.56 -10.36 -5.33
N LEU A 391 -4.30 -9.90 -5.37
CA LEU A 391 -3.79 -8.84 -4.49
C LEU A 391 -4.60 -7.56 -4.67
N TRP A 392 -4.76 -7.08 -5.91
CA TRP A 392 -5.49 -5.85 -6.18
C TRP A 392 -6.99 -5.95 -5.83
N ALA A 393 -7.61 -7.13 -6.03
CA ALA A 393 -8.97 -7.39 -5.57
C ALA A 393 -9.09 -7.30 -4.05
N TYR A 394 -8.10 -7.80 -3.30
CA TYR A 394 -8.03 -7.62 -1.86
C TYR A 394 -7.88 -6.15 -1.47
N LEU A 395 -6.97 -5.40 -2.11
CA LEU A 395 -6.76 -3.97 -1.80
C LEU A 395 -8.02 -3.13 -2.05
N ALA A 396 -8.74 -3.41 -3.14
CA ALA A 396 -10.04 -2.77 -3.42
C ALA A 396 -11.06 -3.05 -2.31
N ALA A 397 -11.16 -4.30 -1.84
CA ALA A 397 -12.07 -4.68 -0.77
C ALA A 397 -11.64 -4.10 0.60
N ALA A 398 -10.33 -4.12 0.90
CA ALA A 398 -9.75 -3.57 2.12
C ALA A 398 -9.97 -2.05 2.24
N ALA A 399 -9.89 -1.34 1.11
CA ALA A 399 -10.16 0.08 1.00
C ALA A 399 -11.64 0.41 0.71
N ASN A 400 -12.54 -0.58 0.78
CA ASN A 400 -13.97 -0.41 0.60
C ASN A 400 -14.34 0.33 -0.71
N ALA A 401 -13.68 -0.05 -1.81
CA ALA A 401 -13.95 0.51 -3.13
C ALA A 401 -15.41 0.26 -3.55
N SER A 402 -15.99 1.23 -4.25
CA SER A 402 -17.42 1.21 -4.65
C SER A 402 -17.74 0.15 -5.72
N THR A 403 -16.71 -0.32 -6.42
CA THR A 403 -16.79 -1.36 -7.43
C THR A 403 -15.67 -2.38 -7.22
N ALA A 404 -15.79 -3.54 -7.86
CA ALA A 404 -14.78 -4.62 -7.81
C ALA A 404 -14.03 -4.72 -9.15
N PRO A 405 -13.14 -3.76 -9.49
CA PRO A 405 -12.49 -3.69 -10.80
C PRO A 405 -11.55 -4.86 -11.11
N PHE A 406 -11.20 -5.66 -10.09
CA PHE A 406 -10.32 -6.83 -10.18
C PHE A 406 -11.05 -8.15 -9.93
N GLY A 407 -12.39 -8.13 -9.84
CA GLY A 407 -13.20 -9.30 -9.47
C GLY A 407 -13.29 -9.53 -7.96
N THR A 408 -13.75 -10.72 -7.59
CA THR A 408 -13.96 -11.11 -6.20
C THR A 408 -12.66 -11.18 -5.41
N ASN A 409 -12.64 -10.63 -4.19
CA ASN A 409 -11.52 -10.77 -3.27
C ASN A 409 -11.31 -12.25 -2.87
N PRO A 410 -10.18 -12.88 -3.25
CA PRO A 410 -9.92 -14.27 -2.92
C PRO A 410 -9.38 -14.48 -1.49
N HIS A 411 -9.05 -13.40 -0.76
CA HIS A 411 -8.50 -13.42 0.60
C HIS A 411 -9.51 -12.92 1.64
N ALA A 412 -10.79 -13.25 1.49
CA ALA A 412 -11.89 -12.71 2.30
C ALA A 412 -11.75 -12.96 3.82
N LEU A 413 -11.00 -13.99 4.24
CA LEU A 413 -10.76 -14.29 5.66
C LEU A 413 -9.85 -13.26 6.36
N LEU A 414 -9.14 -12.42 5.59
CA LEU A 414 -8.20 -11.42 6.10
C LEU A 414 -8.83 -10.00 6.21
N LEU A 415 -10.14 -9.85 5.98
CA LEU A 415 -10.90 -8.61 6.18
C LEU A 415 -11.96 -8.72 7.27
#